data_AF-A0A2E8EFV2-F1
#
_entry.id   AF-A0A2E8EFV2-F1
#
_cell.length_a   1.000
_cell.length_b   1.000
_cell.length_c   1.000
_cell.angle_alpha   90.00
_cell.angle_beta   90.00
_cell.angle_gamma   90.00
#
_symmetry.space_group_name_H-M   'P 1'
#
loop_
_entity.id
_entity.type
_entity.pdbx_description
1 polymer ?
#
loop_
_entity_poly.entity_id
_entity_poly.type
_entity_poly.pdbx_seq_one_letter_code
_entity_poly.pdbx_strand_id
1 'polypeptide(L)'
;MLNDPLTFRVLIPGLTRIRASGRDQYLADAKIKVGFLNSSFNNISIKQTTNDVQYSTTLDIRGEEASKLGSFHEILELKLQEDDSSTTTLKIHADITMTGKLASLGRRVVEWKARELTAAVVKNLSRAIEQL
;
A
#
# COMPACT_ATOMS: atom_id res chain seq x y z
N MET A 1 12.79 -8.31 -1.67
CA MET A 1 11.32 -8.51 -1.53
C MET A 1 10.57 -7.18 -1.45
N LEU A 2 10.86 -6.31 -0.48
CA LEU A 2 10.12 -5.02 -0.35
C LEU A 2 10.37 -4.01 -1.49
N ASN A 3 11.48 -4.13 -2.20
CA ASN A 3 11.77 -3.31 -3.38
C ASN A 3 11.27 -3.94 -4.69
N ASP A 4 10.69 -5.15 -4.65
CA ASP A 4 10.16 -5.82 -5.84
C ASP A 4 8.62 -5.68 -5.92
N PRO A 5 8.11 -4.90 -6.88
CA PRO A 5 6.69 -4.66 -7.04
C PRO A 5 5.87 -5.89 -7.42
N LEU A 6 6.50 -6.89 -8.06
CA LEU A 6 5.81 -8.13 -8.40
C LEU A 6 5.50 -8.96 -7.15
N THR A 7 6.33 -8.83 -6.11
CA THR A 7 6.04 -9.37 -4.78
C THR A 7 4.76 -8.75 -4.19
N PHE A 8 4.43 -7.48 -4.46
CA PHE A 8 3.21 -6.86 -3.91
C PHE A 8 1.91 -7.47 -4.40
N ARG A 9 1.89 -8.08 -5.59
CA ARG A 9 0.68 -8.67 -6.18
C ARG A 9 0.07 -9.77 -5.32
N VAL A 10 0.90 -10.52 -4.61
CA VAL A 10 0.45 -11.61 -3.72
C VAL A 10 0.20 -11.13 -2.29
N LEU A 11 0.71 -9.96 -1.92
CA LEU A 11 0.66 -9.45 -0.56
C LEU A 11 -0.56 -8.57 -0.27
N ILE A 12 -1.02 -7.80 -1.26
CA ILE A 12 -2.04 -6.75 -1.07
C ILE A 12 -3.45 -7.29 -1.40
N PRO A 13 -4.36 -7.41 -0.42
CA PRO A 13 -5.73 -7.82 -0.68
C PRO A 13 -6.46 -6.83 -1.59
N GLY A 14 -7.19 -7.36 -2.56
CA GLY A 14 -7.96 -6.54 -3.51
C GLY A 14 -7.14 -5.95 -4.66
N LEU A 15 -5.81 -6.11 -4.68
CA LEU A 15 -5.00 -5.76 -5.83
C LEU A 15 -5.29 -6.74 -6.99
N THR A 16 -5.79 -6.22 -8.10
CA THR A 16 -6.18 -7.03 -9.28
C THR A 16 -5.15 -6.96 -10.39
N ARG A 17 -4.38 -5.87 -10.45
CA ARG A 17 -3.31 -5.68 -11.42
C ARG A 17 -2.22 -4.79 -10.82
N ILE A 18 -0.97 -5.07 -11.16
CA ILE A 18 0.15 -4.16 -10.99
C ILE A 18 1.12 -4.35 -12.17
N ARG A 19 1.68 -3.26 -12.68
CA ARG A 19 2.68 -3.27 -13.75
C ARG A 19 3.63 -2.10 -13.60
N ALA A 20 4.88 -2.28 -14.03
CA ALA A 20 5.79 -1.16 -14.21
C ALA A 20 5.28 -0.22 -15.32
N SER A 21 5.39 1.08 -15.09
CA SER A 21 5.10 2.13 -16.07
C SER A 21 6.32 3.03 -16.34
N GLY A 22 7.42 2.81 -15.64
CA GLY A 22 8.69 3.52 -15.79
C GLY A 22 9.69 3.09 -14.73
N ARG A 23 10.83 3.78 -14.64
CA ARG A 23 11.77 3.59 -13.52
C ARG A 23 11.10 4.06 -12.23
N ASP A 24 11.05 3.17 -11.24
CA ASP A 24 10.45 3.39 -9.91
C ASP A 24 8.99 3.87 -9.96
N GLN A 25 8.27 3.48 -11.03
CA GLN A 25 6.90 3.90 -11.27
C GLN A 25 6.04 2.72 -11.68
N TYR A 26 4.85 2.66 -11.08
CA TYR A 26 3.91 1.57 -11.27
C TYR A 26 2.49 2.07 -11.48
N LEU A 27 1.72 1.25 -12.20
CA LEU A 27 0.29 1.38 -12.33
C LEU A 27 -0.38 0.15 -11.72
N ALA A 28 -1.40 0.38 -10.91
CA ALA A 28 -2.16 -0.67 -10.25
C ALA A 28 -3.67 -0.49 -10.43
N ASP A 29 -4.39 -1.62 -10.39
CA ASP A 29 -5.85 -1.65 -10.32
C ASP A 29 -6.26 -2.43 -9.08
N ALA A 30 -7.16 -1.89 -8.27
CA ALA A 30 -7.59 -2.52 -7.02
C ALA A 30 -9.11 -2.44 -6.82
N LYS A 31 -9.67 -3.48 -6.18
CA LYS A 31 -11.05 -3.52 -5.72
C LYS A 31 -11.04 -3.67 -4.20
N ILE A 32 -11.42 -2.62 -3.50
CA ILE A 32 -11.33 -2.54 -2.05
C ILE A 32 -12.71 -2.16 -1.50
N LYS A 33 -13.18 -2.95 -0.54
CA LYS A 33 -14.34 -2.57 0.25
C LYS A 33 -13.91 -1.67 1.40
N VAL A 34 -14.35 -0.42 1.42
CA VAL A 34 -14.08 0.55 2.49
C VAL A 34 -15.41 0.91 3.16
N GLY A 35 -15.62 0.43 4.39
CA GLY A 35 -16.92 0.53 5.06
C GLY A 35 -18.02 -0.18 4.25
N PHE A 36 -19.06 0.58 3.88
CA PHE A 36 -20.17 0.10 3.05
C PHE A 36 -19.94 0.28 1.54
N LEU A 37 -18.87 0.98 1.14
CA LEU A 37 -18.55 1.23 -0.26
C LEU A 37 -17.70 0.09 -0.83
N ASN A 38 -18.13 -0.47 -1.95
CA ASN A 38 -17.29 -1.33 -2.79
C ASN A 38 -16.62 -0.44 -3.82
N SER A 39 -15.38 -0.04 -3.56
CA SER A 39 -14.64 0.88 -4.41
C SER A 39 -13.76 0.12 -5.39
N SER A 40 -13.84 0.49 -6.66
CA SER A 40 -12.87 0.06 -7.67
C SER A 40 -11.97 1.25 -7.98
N PHE A 41 -10.67 1.02 -8.05
CA PHE A 41 -9.66 2.02 -8.36
C PHE A 41 -8.88 1.51 -9.56
N ASN A 42 -8.88 2.27 -10.66
CA ASN A 42 -8.19 1.90 -11.88
C ASN A 42 -7.06 2.90 -12.13
N ASN A 43 -5.93 2.42 -12.65
CA ASN A 43 -4.75 3.22 -12.94
C ASN A 43 -4.24 4.02 -11.72
N ILE A 44 -4.22 3.40 -10.53
CA ILE A 44 -3.54 3.94 -9.37
C ILE A 44 -2.08 4.17 -9.77
N SER A 45 -1.62 5.41 -9.63
CA SER A 45 -0.22 5.78 -9.86
C SER A 45 0.57 5.57 -8.59
N ILE A 46 1.72 4.91 -8.70
CA ILE A 46 2.62 4.65 -7.59
C ILE A 46 4.01 5.10 -8.02
N LYS A 47 4.61 6.01 -7.26
CA LYS A 47 6.02 6.37 -7.39
C LYS A 47 6.78 5.89 -6.17
N GLN A 48 7.82 5.09 -6.40
CA GLN A 48 8.69 4.56 -5.37
C GLN A 48 9.94 5.41 -5.24
N THR A 49 10.42 5.59 -4.02
CA THR A 49 11.74 6.15 -3.73
C THR A 49 12.38 5.30 -2.65
N THR A 50 13.52 4.69 -2.96
CA THR A 50 14.26 3.83 -2.03
C THR A 50 15.53 4.52 -1.58
N ASN A 51 15.86 4.38 -0.29
CA ASN A 51 17.11 4.82 0.31
C ASN A 51 17.76 3.62 0.99
N ASP A 52 18.78 3.05 0.33
CA ASP A 52 19.46 1.85 0.81
C ASP A 52 20.27 2.11 2.08
N VAL A 53 20.82 3.32 2.25
CA VAL A 53 21.60 3.70 3.44
C VAL A 53 20.72 3.74 4.69
N GLN A 54 19.47 4.14 4.55
CA GLN A 54 18.50 4.22 5.66
C GLN A 54 17.58 3.01 5.75
N TYR A 55 17.78 2.01 4.88
CA TYR A 55 16.91 0.83 4.72
C TYR A 55 15.42 1.20 4.66
N SER A 56 15.10 2.24 3.90
CA SER A 56 13.75 2.80 3.83
C SER A 56 13.26 2.92 2.40
N THR A 57 11.95 2.75 2.21
CA THR A 57 11.25 2.99 0.95
C THR A 57 10.01 3.84 1.21
N THR A 58 9.82 4.87 0.40
CA THR A 58 8.61 5.70 0.38
C THR A 58 7.84 5.44 -0.92
N LEU A 59 6.53 5.26 -0.81
CA LEU A 59 5.61 5.17 -1.93
C LEU A 59 4.67 6.37 -1.91
N ASP A 60 4.63 7.12 -3.01
CA ASP A 60 3.62 8.13 -3.29
C ASP A 60 2.55 7.50 -4.18
N ILE A 61 1.35 7.33 -3.63
CA ILE A 61 0.26 6.56 -4.21
C ILE A 61 -0.93 7.48 -4.44
N ARG A 62 -1.43 7.54 -5.68
CA ARG A 62 -2.60 8.33 -6.05
C ARG A 62 -3.60 7.52 -6.83
N GLY A 63 -4.88 7.64 -6.49
CA GLY A 63 -5.94 6.95 -7.20
C GLY A 63 -7.26 7.71 -7.20
N GLU A 64 -8.05 7.48 -8.24
CA GLU A 64 -9.42 7.93 -8.35
C GLU A 64 -10.33 6.69 -8.32
N GLU A 65 -11.44 6.78 -7.59
CA GLU A 65 -12.45 5.73 -7.63
C GLU A 65 -13.10 5.72 -9.02
N ALA A 66 -13.36 4.54 -9.57
CA ALA A 66 -13.75 4.33 -10.96
C ALA A 66 -15.05 5.07 -11.33
N SER A 67 -15.96 5.24 -10.38
CA SER A 67 -17.21 6.01 -10.55
C SER A 67 -16.99 7.53 -10.41
N LYS A 68 -15.75 7.98 -10.23
CA LYS A 68 -15.33 9.38 -10.05
C LYS A 68 -15.98 10.07 -8.85
N LEU A 69 -16.37 9.29 -7.85
CA LEU A 69 -17.03 9.82 -6.66
C LEU A 69 -16.03 10.32 -5.60
N GLY A 70 -14.73 10.14 -5.82
CA GLY A 70 -13.68 10.64 -4.94
C GLY A 70 -12.31 10.13 -5.35
N SER A 71 -11.29 10.70 -4.74
CA SER A 71 -9.90 10.30 -4.92
C SER A 71 -9.20 10.11 -3.58
N PHE A 72 -8.03 9.48 -3.63
CA PHE A 72 -7.12 9.40 -2.50
C PHE A 72 -5.68 9.71 -2.94
N HIS A 73 -4.91 10.19 -1.98
CA HIS A 73 -3.48 10.35 -2.06
C HIS A 73 -2.89 9.81 -0.76
N GLU A 74 -1.95 8.89 -0.87
CA GLU A 74 -1.28 8.24 0.25
C GLU A 74 0.22 8.37 0.10
N ILE A 75 0.88 8.76 1.19
CA ILE A 75 2.32 8.62 1.36
C ILE A 75 2.56 7.47 2.33
N LEU A 76 3.16 6.38 1.85
CA LEU A 76 3.51 5.21 2.65
C LEU A 76 5.02 5.15 2.84
N GLU A 77 5.46 5.17 4.08
CA GLU A 77 6.86 5.03 4.45
C GLU A 77 7.09 3.67 5.12
N LEU A 78 8.04 2.92 4.58
CA LEU A 78 8.50 1.64 5.08
C LEU A 78 9.95 1.80 5.52
N LYS A 79 10.26 1.45 6.77
CA LYS A 79 11.63 1.49 7.28
C LYS A 79 11.96 0.20 8.01
N LEU A 80 13.07 -0.43 7.62
CA LEU A 80 13.62 -1.57 8.33
C LEU A 80 14.58 -1.07 9.42
N GLN A 81 14.52 -1.74 10.56
CA GLN A 81 15.45 -1.56 11.66
C GLN A 81 15.90 -2.93 12.12
N GLU A 82 17.20 -3.16 12.15
CA GLU A 82 17.78 -4.33 12.80
C GLU A 82 17.72 -4.10 14.31
N ASP A 83 17.07 -5.01 15.04
CA ASP A 83 17.00 -4.95 16.50
C ASP A 83 18.05 -5.88 17.13
N ASP A 84 18.25 -7.06 16.54
CA ASP A 84 19.32 -8.00 16.86
C ASP A 84 19.69 -8.86 15.63
N SER A 85 20.68 -9.76 15.76
CA SER A 85 21.21 -10.57 14.66
C SER A 85 20.19 -11.52 14.00
N SER A 86 19.00 -11.69 14.58
CA SER A 86 17.92 -12.54 14.10
C SER A 86 16.58 -11.81 13.95
N THR A 87 16.47 -10.57 14.41
CA THR A 87 15.22 -9.82 14.48
C THR A 87 15.32 -8.52 13.70
N THR A 88 14.39 -8.33 12.75
CA THR A 88 14.21 -7.08 12.01
C THR A 88 12.81 -6.54 12.25
N THR A 89 12.71 -5.29 12.70
CA THR A 89 11.45 -4.56 12.79
C THR A 89 11.17 -3.79 11.51
N LEU A 90 9.98 -3.98 10.94
CA LEU A 90 9.44 -3.15 9.87
C LEU A 90 8.52 -2.08 10.47
N LYS A 91 8.95 -0.81 10.40
CA LYS A 91 8.12 0.35 10.72
C LYS A 91 7.34 0.78 9.48
N ILE A 92 6.03 0.97 9.65
CA ILE A 92 5.11 1.37 8.59
C ILE A 92 4.40 2.64 9.06
N HIS A 93 4.53 3.71 8.28
CA HIS A 93 3.81 4.96 8.50
C HIS A 93 3.04 5.32 7.23
N ALA A 94 1.77 5.68 7.36
CA ALA A 94 0.89 5.96 6.23
C ALA A 94 0.10 7.24 6.47
N ASP A 95 0.28 8.23 5.60
CA ASP A 95 -0.49 9.46 5.59
C ASP A 95 -1.44 9.46 4.41
N ILE A 96 -2.75 9.37 4.71
CA ILE A 96 -3.80 9.22 3.70
C ILE A 96 -4.69 10.45 3.69
N THR A 97 -4.82 11.07 2.52
CA THR A 97 -5.80 12.13 2.23
C THR A 97 -6.85 11.60 1.26
N MET A 98 -8.13 11.85 1.54
CA MET A 98 -9.25 11.46 0.67
C MET A 98 -10.13 12.65 0.35
N THR A 99 -10.80 12.61 -0.80
CA THR A 99 -11.74 13.64 -1.25
C THR A 99 -13.07 13.03 -1.69
N GLY A 100 -14.10 13.87 -1.87
CA GLY A 100 -15.41 13.46 -2.36
C GLY A 100 -16.15 12.51 -1.41
N LYS A 101 -16.90 11.56 -1.99
CA LYS A 101 -17.69 10.55 -1.27
C LYS A 101 -16.82 9.56 -0.48
N LEU A 102 -15.54 9.41 -0.83
CA LEU A 102 -14.62 8.63 -0.01
C LEU A 102 -14.34 9.32 1.33
N ALA A 103 -14.21 10.64 1.34
CA ALA A 103 -13.97 11.41 2.55
C ALA A 103 -15.15 11.34 3.54
N SER A 104 -16.38 11.12 3.05
CA SER A 104 -17.57 11.02 3.92
C SER A 104 -17.64 9.75 4.76
N LEU A 105 -16.79 8.74 4.49
CA LEU A 105 -16.65 7.54 5.33
C LEU A 105 -16.14 7.87 6.73
N GLY A 106 -15.42 8.99 6.86
CA GLY A 106 -14.84 9.44 8.12
C GLY A 106 -13.57 8.68 8.50
N ARG A 107 -12.73 9.36 9.27
CA ARG A 107 -11.37 8.93 9.62
C ARG A 107 -11.30 7.51 10.23
N ARG A 108 -12.21 7.18 11.15
CA ARG A 108 -12.20 5.86 11.84
C ARG A 108 -12.36 4.68 10.89
N VAL A 109 -13.22 4.80 9.88
CA VAL A 109 -13.46 3.73 8.90
C VAL A 109 -12.23 3.54 8.01
N VAL A 110 -11.62 4.65 7.59
CA VAL A 110 -10.39 4.64 6.79
C VAL A 110 -9.23 4.04 7.59
N GLU A 111 -9.02 4.48 8.84
CA GLU A 111 -7.98 3.93 9.72
C GLU A 111 -8.14 2.43 9.95
N TRP A 112 -9.38 1.96 10.17
CA TRP A 112 -9.64 0.53 10.34
C TRP A 112 -9.28 -0.27 9.09
N LYS A 113 -9.67 0.21 7.90
CA LYS A 113 -9.33 -0.46 6.64
C LYS A 113 -7.83 -0.43 6.36
N ALA A 114 -7.15 0.69 6.62
CA ALA A 114 -5.69 0.78 6.47
C ALA A 114 -5.00 -0.26 7.35
N ARG A 115 -5.37 -0.35 8.63
CA ARG A 115 -4.82 -1.37 9.56
C ARG A 115 -5.09 -2.80 9.12
N GLU A 116 -6.30 -3.08 8.62
CA GLU A 116 -6.65 -4.40 8.09
C GLU A 116 -5.76 -4.78 6.90
N LEU A 117 -5.55 -3.86 5.95
CA LEU A 117 -4.68 -4.08 4.79
C LEU A 117 -3.23 -4.26 5.23
N THR A 118 -2.71 -3.42 6.13
CA THR A 118 -1.35 -3.55 6.67
C THR A 118 -1.15 -4.90 7.36
N ALA A 119 -2.08 -5.32 8.21
CA ALA A 119 -2.00 -6.60 8.90
C ALA A 119 -1.97 -7.79 7.92
N ALA A 120 -2.78 -7.73 6.85
CA ALA A 120 -2.78 -8.75 5.82
C ALA A 120 -1.45 -8.79 5.05
N VAL A 121 -0.90 -7.62 4.68
CA VAL A 121 0.40 -7.52 4.00
C VAL A 121 1.52 -8.08 4.88
N VAL A 122 1.58 -7.67 6.15
CA VAL A 122 2.60 -8.17 7.10
C VAL A 122 2.50 -9.69 7.25
N LYS A 123 1.29 -10.22 7.45
CA LYS A 123 1.07 -11.67 7.55
C LYS A 123 1.53 -12.42 6.30
N ASN A 124 1.21 -11.89 5.12
CA ASN A 124 1.61 -12.51 3.85
C ASN A 124 3.13 -12.41 3.64
N LEU A 125 3.76 -11.31 4.06
CA LEU A 125 5.19 -11.10 3.99
C LEU A 125 5.95 -12.09 4.89
N SER A 126 5.52 -12.24 6.15
CA SER A 126 6.13 -13.21 7.08
C SER A 126 6.11 -14.62 6.48
N ARG A 127 4.97 -15.04 5.93
CA ARG A 127 4.87 -16.36 5.27
C ARG A 127 5.81 -16.49 4.07
N ALA A 128 5.96 -15.43 3.28
CA ALA A 128 6.83 -15.46 2.11
C ALA A 128 8.32 -15.55 2.49
N ILE A 129 8.70 -14.97 3.64
CA ILE A 129 10.07 -15.06 4.19
C ILE A 129 10.34 -16.46 4.75
N GLU A 130 9.38 -17.07 5.46
CA GLU A 130 9.51 -18.43 6.03
C GLU A 130 9.68 -19.54 4.98
N GLN A 131 9.37 -19.26 3.71
CA GLN A 131 9.46 -20.22 2.61
C GLN A 131 10.76 -20.09 1.80
N LEU A 132 11.66 -19.18 2.19
CA LEU A 132 13.01 -19.01 1.64
C LEU A 132 14.04 -19.72 2.52
#